data_AF-A0A1I0PFU5-F1
#
_entry.id   AF-A0A1I0PFU5-F1
#
_cell.length_a   1.000
_cell.length_b   1.000
_cell.length_c   1.000
_cell.angle_alpha   90.00
_cell.angle_beta   90.00
_cell.angle_gamma   90.00
#
_symmetry.space_group_name_H-M   'P 1'
#
loop_
_entity.id
_entity.type
_entity.pdbx_description
1 polymer ?
#
loop_
_entity_poly.entity_id
_entity_poly.type
_entity_poly.pdbx_seq_one_letter_code
_entity_poly.pdbx_strand_id
1 'polypeptide(L)'
;MRNLLTLFFLFFFASSLFAQEDRFSDIDQIKGKDVYITDNAPLDVAYTIVDGKVKLIKKDKKISHTMAGKVYSVENDVYIFKKKYYIVLKGTDDTVLLKEEDAPMYLSSFVSKTYWQEIYDLYRNEYIYLNFKKYNQVHSAKATIEYDDLTRIEWRGMDLSDKGALFYLRECGDVIPLEEFKVTSKFFEESKDLYFIKKDDIQPYVEKYNARLAKEKREKEIADSLANSKVRLAITLDEATFIDGDRSIKVYKGDTIAVYSYRASEDKFVVRFHYSNLLFKSEDVEFIDTKKITTEGKYIWERKTVKSSADANFLKTKGEEGIEQRFDAAVAYDEVQTEIWLSKLKSAIDDYNKEVAYKKKYQIFLTGIGYDFDNNEYRSRFGMHFDIYNCFSKTIKYVEFTMTNYNAVGDVQKDDLGRSSRTVKGIGPIEPEDGGRYSWDDIFWDDRDVIDKTKLTNVKFIFIDGTVKVFSGFSNIKKHMTSDAWD
;
A
#
# COMPACT_ATOMS: atom_id res chain seq x y z
N MET A 1 6.47 -29.26 31.39
CA MET A 1 5.18 -29.03 30.70
C MET A 1 5.20 -29.71 29.34
N ARG A 2 5.15 -31.04 29.39
CA ARG A 2 5.03 -31.99 28.27
C ARG A 2 3.90 -32.91 28.74
N ASN A 3 2.94 -33.22 27.87
CA ASN A 3 1.70 -34.01 28.11
C ASN A 3 0.42 -33.16 28.23
N LEU A 4 0.07 -32.41 27.18
CA LEU A 4 -1.29 -31.88 27.00
C LEU A 4 -1.78 -32.03 25.54
N LEU A 5 -1.35 -33.11 24.86
CA LEU A 5 -1.63 -33.33 23.44
C LEU A 5 -1.87 -34.83 23.17
N THR A 6 -2.80 -35.44 23.90
CA THR A 6 -3.21 -36.84 23.67
C THR A 6 -4.61 -37.17 24.19
N LEU A 7 -5.49 -36.17 24.37
CA LEU A 7 -6.82 -36.42 24.94
C LEU A 7 -7.96 -35.59 24.31
N PHE A 8 -7.95 -35.48 22.97
CA PHE A 8 -9.09 -34.93 22.22
C PHE A 8 -9.46 -35.74 20.96
N PHE A 9 -9.07 -37.02 20.93
CA PHE A 9 -9.27 -37.91 19.77
C PHE A 9 -9.99 -39.23 20.10
N LEU A 10 -10.84 -39.24 21.14
CA LEU A 10 -11.62 -40.41 21.55
C LEU A 10 -13.03 -40.00 22.01
N PHE A 11 -13.71 -39.20 21.20
CA PHE A 11 -15.17 -39.05 21.24
C PHE A 11 -15.75 -38.84 19.83
N PHE A 12 -15.17 -39.51 18.83
CA PHE A 12 -15.96 -39.92 17.66
C PHE A 12 -16.64 -41.22 18.07
N PHE A 13 -17.87 -41.10 18.56
CA PHE A 13 -18.78 -42.22 18.55
C PHE A 13 -18.75 -42.79 17.14
N ALA A 14 -18.31 -44.05 17.04
CA ALA A 14 -18.56 -44.88 15.89
C ALA A 14 -20.08 -45.04 15.76
N SER A 15 -20.75 -44.05 15.16
CA SER A 15 -21.88 -44.38 14.31
C SER A 15 -21.26 -45.09 13.12
N SER A 16 -21.24 -46.42 13.18
CA SER A 16 -21.29 -47.24 12.00
C SER A 16 -22.50 -46.79 11.18
N LEU A 17 -22.30 -45.76 10.35
CA LEU A 17 -22.98 -45.63 9.08
C LEU A 17 -22.62 -46.93 8.34
N PHE A 18 -23.40 -47.98 8.61
CA PHE A 18 -23.66 -48.95 7.56
C PHE A 18 -24.00 -48.11 6.35
N ALA A 19 -23.27 -48.28 5.25
CA ALA A 19 -23.60 -47.65 3.99
C ALA A 19 -25.07 -47.98 3.73
N GLN A 20 -25.96 -47.04 4.04
CA GLN A 20 -27.38 -47.22 3.86
C GLN A 20 -27.56 -47.14 2.36
N GLU A 21 -27.83 -48.28 1.75
CA GLU A 21 -28.03 -48.34 0.31
C GLU A 21 -29.42 -47.78 -0.01
N ASP A 22 -29.55 -47.16 -1.19
CA ASP A 22 -30.82 -46.76 -1.81
C ASP A 22 -31.86 -47.90 -1.77
N ARG A 23 -31.37 -49.15 -1.83
CA ARG A 23 -32.14 -50.38 -1.86
C ARG A 23 -31.86 -51.25 -0.65
N PHE A 24 -32.73 -52.23 -0.47
CA PHE A 24 -32.71 -53.11 0.67
C PHE A 24 -32.34 -54.53 0.22
N SER A 25 -31.48 -55.17 1.01
CA SER A 25 -31.11 -56.58 0.87
C SER A 25 -31.68 -57.43 2.01
N ASP A 26 -32.10 -56.79 3.10
CA ASP A 26 -32.61 -57.44 4.30
C ASP A 26 -33.85 -56.73 4.85
N ILE A 27 -34.73 -57.48 5.51
CA ILE A 27 -36.01 -57.00 6.05
C ILE A 27 -35.81 -56.05 7.23
N ASP A 28 -34.81 -56.31 8.06
CA ASP A 28 -34.52 -55.44 9.20
C ASP A 28 -34.06 -54.05 8.74
N GLN A 29 -33.55 -53.92 7.51
CA GLN A 29 -33.17 -52.63 6.93
C GLN A 29 -34.36 -51.75 6.54
N ILE A 30 -35.56 -52.32 6.32
CA ILE A 30 -36.76 -51.55 5.91
C ILE A 30 -37.66 -51.14 7.07
N LYS A 31 -37.57 -51.81 8.22
CA LYS A 31 -38.41 -51.52 9.39
C LYS A 31 -38.27 -50.06 9.83
N GLY A 32 -39.40 -49.39 10.04
CA GLY A 32 -39.45 -47.99 10.47
C GLY A 32 -39.08 -46.96 9.40
N LYS A 33 -38.92 -47.37 8.14
CA LYS A 33 -38.57 -46.47 7.03
C LYS A 33 -39.76 -46.25 6.09
N ASP A 34 -39.71 -45.14 5.36
CA ASP A 34 -40.56 -44.92 4.20
C ASP A 34 -39.91 -45.54 2.96
N VAL A 35 -40.69 -46.31 2.20
CA VAL A 35 -40.25 -46.97 0.96
C VAL A 35 -41.11 -46.54 -0.22
N TYR A 36 -40.46 -46.21 -1.33
CA TYR A 36 -41.08 -46.00 -2.63
C TYR A 36 -40.99 -47.28 -3.45
N ILE A 37 -42.10 -47.68 -4.07
CA ILE A 37 -42.17 -48.93 -4.81
C ILE A 37 -42.03 -48.64 -6.31
N THR A 38 -40.98 -49.17 -6.94
CA THR A 38 -40.63 -48.84 -8.34
C THR A 38 -41.43 -49.63 -9.37
N ASP A 39 -41.91 -50.81 -9.01
CA ASP A 39 -42.71 -51.67 -9.87
C ASP A 39 -43.72 -52.51 -9.07
N ASN A 40 -44.62 -53.21 -9.76
CA ASN A 40 -45.69 -53.98 -9.12
C ASN A 40 -45.29 -55.41 -8.72
N ALA A 41 -44.00 -55.79 -8.75
CA ALA A 41 -43.58 -57.12 -8.29
C ALA A 41 -44.07 -57.49 -6.87
N PRO A 42 -44.10 -56.55 -5.89
CA PRO A 42 -44.61 -56.84 -4.55
C PRO A 42 -46.09 -57.23 -4.51
N LEU A 43 -46.89 -56.80 -5.50
CA LEU A 43 -48.34 -57.06 -5.56
C LEU A 43 -48.66 -58.56 -5.63
N ASP A 44 -47.74 -59.35 -6.19
CA ASP A 44 -47.91 -60.81 -6.34
C ASP A 44 -47.88 -61.56 -5.00
N VAL A 45 -47.23 -60.97 -3.99
CA VAL A 45 -47.08 -61.50 -2.64
C VAL A 45 -47.75 -60.62 -1.57
N ALA A 46 -48.53 -59.62 -2.01
CA ALA A 46 -49.19 -58.66 -1.14
C ALA A 46 -50.57 -59.12 -0.66
N TYR A 47 -50.85 -58.83 0.62
CA TYR A 47 -52.10 -59.12 1.29
C TYR A 47 -52.72 -57.82 1.84
N THR A 48 -54.02 -57.84 2.08
CA THR A 48 -54.77 -56.74 2.72
C THR A 48 -55.73 -57.33 3.76
N ILE A 49 -56.28 -56.48 4.64
CA ILE A 49 -57.24 -56.88 5.66
C ILE A 49 -58.64 -56.43 5.22
N VAL A 50 -59.52 -57.39 4.93
CA VAL A 50 -60.93 -57.13 4.60
C VAL A 50 -61.80 -57.89 5.59
N ASP A 51 -62.64 -57.18 6.35
CA ASP A 51 -63.51 -57.73 7.40
C ASP A 51 -62.75 -58.58 8.44
N GLY A 52 -61.56 -58.11 8.84
CA GLY A 52 -60.69 -58.81 9.81
C GLY A 52 -60.01 -60.07 9.26
N LYS A 53 -60.10 -60.34 7.95
CA LYS A 53 -59.43 -61.48 7.30
C LYS A 53 -58.33 -61.00 6.37
N VAL A 54 -57.14 -61.59 6.51
CA VAL A 54 -56.01 -61.39 5.59
C VAL A 54 -56.32 -62.07 4.25
N LYS A 55 -56.38 -61.29 3.16
CA LYS A 55 -56.67 -61.75 1.79
C LYS A 55 -55.56 -61.31 0.83
N LEU A 56 -55.18 -62.18 -0.10
CA LEU A 56 -54.19 -61.85 -1.14
C LEU A 56 -54.78 -60.82 -2.13
N ILE A 57 -54.08 -59.72 -2.37
CA ILE A 57 -54.57 -58.59 -3.18
C ILE A 57 -54.83 -59.03 -4.63
N LYS A 58 -53.96 -59.85 -5.23
CA LYS A 58 -54.09 -60.35 -6.62
C LYS A 58 -55.39 -61.13 -6.91
N LYS A 59 -56.11 -61.61 -5.88
CA LYS A 59 -57.36 -62.38 -6.04
C LYS A 59 -58.62 -61.53 -6.01
N ASP A 60 -58.51 -60.22 -5.75
CA ASP A 60 -59.66 -59.33 -5.75
C ASP A 60 -59.89 -58.72 -7.15
N LYS A 61 -60.92 -59.22 -7.85
CA LYS A 61 -61.26 -58.78 -9.22
C LYS A 61 -61.95 -57.40 -9.28
N LYS A 62 -62.32 -56.80 -8.13
CA LYS A 62 -63.16 -55.59 -8.11
C LYS A 62 -62.37 -54.27 -7.99
N ILE A 63 -61.06 -54.31 -7.78
CA ILE A 63 -60.26 -53.11 -7.51
C ILE A 63 -58.90 -53.20 -8.24
N SER A 64 -58.56 -52.20 -9.06
CA SER A 64 -57.23 -52.08 -9.67
C SER A 64 -56.22 -51.59 -8.63
N HIS A 65 -55.61 -52.51 -7.89
CA HIS A 65 -54.53 -52.17 -6.97
C HIS A 65 -53.22 -52.01 -7.76
N THR A 66 -52.57 -50.87 -7.59
CA THR A 66 -51.15 -50.66 -7.96
C THR A 66 -50.41 -50.25 -6.70
N MET A 67 -49.24 -50.85 -6.51
CA MET A 67 -48.27 -50.46 -5.48
C MET A 67 -47.15 -49.61 -6.08
N ALA A 68 -46.83 -49.83 -7.36
CA ALA A 68 -45.85 -49.04 -8.09
C ALA A 68 -46.20 -47.54 -8.09
N GLY A 69 -45.19 -46.71 -7.88
CA GLY A 69 -45.32 -45.26 -7.84
C GLY A 69 -45.80 -44.69 -6.49
N LYS A 70 -46.03 -45.54 -5.49
CA LYS A 70 -46.52 -45.12 -4.16
C LYS A 70 -45.42 -45.20 -3.10
N VAL A 71 -45.61 -44.39 -2.06
CA VAL A 71 -44.80 -44.38 -0.83
C VAL A 71 -45.58 -45.08 0.27
N TYR A 72 -44.92 -45.97 1.00
CA TYR A 72 -45.46 -46.65 2.18
C TYR A 72 -44.53 -46.47 3.37
N SER A 73 -45.09 -46.23 4.56
CA SER A 73 -44.35 -46.32 5.83
C SER A 73 -44.37 -47.76 6.33
N VAL A 74 -43.18 -48.32 6.57
CA VAL A 74 -42.99 -49.70 7.05
C VAL A 74 -43.05 -49.70 8.59
N GLU A 75 -43.96 -50.48 9.18
CA GLU A 75 -44.01 -50.60 10.64
C GLU A 75 -42.77 -51.31 11.21
N ASN A 76 -42.40 -50.94 12.45
CA ASN A 76 -41.32 -51.61 13.18
C ASN A 76 -41.71 -53.04 13.59
N ASP A 77 -42.98 -53.21 13.94
CA ASP A 77 -43.52 -54.50 14.37
C ASP A 77 -44.06 -55.29 13.18
N VAL A 78 -43.95 -56.62 13.28
CA VAL A 78 -44.55 -57.54 12.32
C VAL A 78 -45.98 -57.90 12.75
N TYR A 79 -46.88 -57.97 11.79
CA TYR A 79 -48.22 -58.48 12.01
C TYR A 79 -48.21 -60.02 11.99
N ILE A 80 -48.69 -60.66 13.05
CA ILE A 80 -48.71 -62.11 13.17
C ILE A 80 -50.12 -62.65 12.90
N PHE A 81 -50.28 -63.46 11.85
CA PHE A 81 -51.53 -64.12 11.54
C PHE A 81 -51.30 -65.59 11.19
N LYS A 82 -51.99 -66.50 11.89
CA LYS A 82 -51.88 -67.96 11.70
C LYS A 82 -50.42 -68.46 11.66
N LYS A 83 -49.58 -68.00 12.61
CA LYS A 83 -48.14 -68.33 12.73
C LYS A 83 -47.26 -67.88 11.55
N LYS A 84 -47.74 -66.93 10.74
CA LYS A 84 -46.96 -66.26 9.70
C LYS A 84 -46.71 -64.81 10.09
N TYR A 85 -45.55 -64.31 9.70
CA TYR A 85 -45.09 -62.96 9.96
C TYR A 85 -45.25 -62.09 8.71
N TYR A 86 -45.82 -60.91 8.89
CA TYR A 86 -46.09 -59.97 7.82
C TYR A 86 -45.49 -58.61 8.18
N ILE A 87 -44.82 -58.01 7.21
CA ILE A 87 -44.43 -56.61 7.24
C ILE A 87 -45.66 -55.78 6.89
N VAL A 88 -45.93 -54.76 7.69
CA VAL A 88 -47.05 -53.84 7.48
C VAL A 88 -46.56 -52.59 6.75
N LEU A 89 -47.15 -52.32 5.60
CA LEU A 89 -46.94 -51.14 4.79
C LEU A 89 -48.16 -50.24 4.88
N LYS A 90 -48.00 -49.04 5.45
CA LYS A 90 -49.07 -48.04 5.56
C LYS A 90 -48.91 -46.97 4.48
N GLY A 91 -49.82 -46.96 3.52
CA GLY A 91 -49.96 -45.89 2.53
C GLY A 91 -51.00 -44.86 2.97
N THR A 92 -51.17 -43.80 2.17
CA THR A 92 -52.15 -42.74 2.45
C THR A 92 -53.58 -43.28 2.48
N ASP A 93 -53.93 -44.17 1.55
CA ASP A 93 -55.30 -44.66 1.33
C ASP A 93 -55.44 -46.17 1.58
N ASP A 94 -54.33 -46.88 1.79
CA ASP A 94 -54.31 -48.35 1.88
C ASP A 94 -53.30 -48.87 2.91
N THR A 95 -53.55 -50.09 3.40
CA THR A 95 -52.60 -50.84 4.21
C THR A 95 -52.36 -52.19 3.55
N VAL A 96 -51.09 -52.48 3.30
CA VAL A 96 -50.63 -53.69 2.62
C VAL A 96 -49.77 -54.52 3.56
N LEU A 97 -49.93 -55.83 3.52
CA LEU A 97 -49.18 -56.81 4.29
C LEU A 97 -48.32 -57.62 3.33
N LEU A 98 -47.00 -57.63 3.52
CA LEU A 98 -46.09 -58.50 2.78
C LEU A 98 -45.56 -59.58 3.70
N LYS A 99 -45.49 -60.83 3.24
CA LYS A 99 -44.92 -61.88 4.09
C LYS A 99 -43.41 -61.74 4.18
N GLU A 100 -42.89 -61.96 5.39
CA GLU A 100 -41.46 -61.92 5.65
C GLU A 100 -40.68 -62.98 4.83
N GLU A 101 -41.23 -64.20 4.70
CA GLU A 101 -40.63 -65.30 3.92
C GLU A 101 -40.47 -65.00 2.41
N ASP A 102 -41.24 -64.04 1.88
CA ASP A 102 -41.29 -63.70 0.45
C ASP A 102 -40.39 -62.49 0.11
N ALA A 103 -39.60 -61.97 1.07
CA ALA A 103 -38.79 -60.75 0.93
C ALA A 103 -37.86 -60.65 -0.27
N PRO A 104 -37.14 -61.72 -0.68
CA PRO A 104 -36.30 -61.66 -1.88
C PRO A 104 -37.06 -61.28 -3.16
N MET A 105 -38.40 -61.41 -3.19
CA MET A 105 -39.23 -61.07 -4.35
C MET A 105 -39.60 -59.59 -4.45
N TYR A 106 -39.49 -58.81 -3.37
CA TYR A 106 -39.98 -57.42 -3.35
C TYR A 106 -38.96 -56.39 -2.87
N LEU A 107 -37.94 -56.78 -2.10
CA LEU A 107 -36.96 -55.82 -1.55
C LEU A 107 -36.21 -55.06 -2.66
N SER A 108 -35.95 -55.69 -3.81
CA SER A 108 -35.33 -55.03 -4.97
C SER A 108 -36.19 -53.93 -5.59
N SER A 109 -37.52 -54.00 -5.42
CA SER A 109 -38.48 -53.01 -5.91
C SER A 109 -38.68 -51.85 -4.93
N PHE A 110 -38.04 -51.89 -3.76
CA PHE A 110 -38.15 -50.87 -2.73
C PHE A 110 -36.95 -49.92 -2.80
N VAL A 111 -37.26 -48.64 -2.94
CA VAL A 111 -36.30 -47.54 -2.82
C VAL A 111 -36.55 -46.83 -1.50
N SER A 112 -35.50 -46.63 -0.71
CA SER A 112 -35.62 -45.96 0.58
C SER A 112 -35.90 -44.46 0.39
N LYS A 113 -37.13 -44.03 0.67
CA LYS A 113 -37.45 -42.60 0.73
C LYS A 113 -36.77 -41.93 1.91
N THR A 114 -36.68 -42.62 3.05
CA THR A 114 -35.97 -42.11 4.23
C THR A 114 -34.50 -41.80 3.92
N TYR A 115 -33.79 -42.72 3.27
CA TYR A 115 -32.40 -42.49 2.84
C TYR A 115 -32.29 -41.25 1.95
N TRP A 116 -33.09 -41.18 0.89
CA TRP A 116 -33.02 -40.06 -0.04
C TRP A 116 -33.47 -38.74 0.58
N GLN A 117 -34.37 -38.76 1.56
CA GLN A 117 -34.75 -37.58 2.33
C GLN A 117 -33.57 -37.09 3.19
N GLU A 118 -32.86 -37.99 3.88
CA GLU A 118 -31.66 -37.65 4.65
C GLU A 118 -30.56 -37.07 3.75
N ILE A 119 -30.35 -37.66 2.57
CA ILE A 119 -29.41 -37.16 1.56
C ILE A 119 -29.86 -35.81 1.01
N TYR A 120 -31.14 -35.63 0.71
CA TYR A 120 -31.68 -34.34 0.27
C TYR A 120 -31.49 -33.26 1.34
N ASP A 121 -31.75 -33.57 2.61
CA ASP A 121 -31.57 -32.63 3.71
C ASP A 121 -30.08 -32.30 3.92
N LEU A 122 -29.18 -33.26 3.73
CA LEU A 122 -27.74 -33.02 3.69
C LEU A 122 -27.38 -32.06 2.55
N TYR A 123 -27.85 -32.32 1.33
CA TYR A 123 -27.54 -31.50 0.15
C TYR A 123 -28.11 -30.10 0.23
N ARG A 124 -29.33 -30.01 0.73
CA ARG A 124 -30.00 -28.74 1.00
C ARG A 124 -29.22 -27.84 1.94
N ASN A 125 -28.56 -28.43 2.93
CA ASN A 125 -27.81 -27.70 3.95
C ASN A 125 -26.36 -27.43 3.54
N GLU A 126 -25.71 -28.37 2.86
CA GLU A 126 -24.30 -28.26 2.49
C GLU A 126 -24.08 -27.56 1.14
N TYR A 127 -24.86 -27.88 0.12
CA TYR A 127 -24.62 -27.44 -1.26
C TYR A 127 -25.55 -26.29 -1.66
N ILE A 128 -25.22 -25.09 -1.22
CA ILE A 128 -26.08 -23.91 -1.39
C ILE A 128 -25.62 -22.97 -2.53
N TYR A 129 -24.53 -23.32 -3.23
CA TYR A 129 -23.93 -22.51 -4.27
C TYR A 129 -23.75 -23.29 -5.57
N LEU A 130 -23.92 -22.60 -6.70
CA LEU A 130 -23.66 -23.11 -8.04
C LEU A 130 -22.58 -22.26 -8.71
N ASN A 131 -21.56 -22.90 -9.26
CA ASN A 131 -20.57 -22.27 -10.13
C ASN A 131 -21.12 -22.16 -11.56
N PHE A 132 -21.83 -21.05 -11.83
CA PHE A 132 -22.51 -20.85 -13.10
C PHE A 132 -21.55 -20.67 -14.28
N LYS A 133 -20.29 -20.29 -14.05
CA LYS A 133 -19.27 -20.23 -15.11
C LYS A 133 -18.87 -21.61 -15.62
N LYS A 134 -18.93 -22.63 -14.77
CA LYS A 134 -18.68 -24.04 -15.15
C LYS A 134 -19.94 -24.75 -15.64
N TYR A 135 -21.10 -24.39 -15.10
CA TYR A 135 -22.38 -24.97 -15.47
C TYR A 135 -23.43 -23.89 -15.74
N ASN A 136 -23.33 -23.27 -16.93
CA ASN A 136 -24.16 -22.13 -17.32
C ASN A 136 -25.55 -22.50 -17.85
N GLN A 137 -25.81 -23.79 -18.11
CA GLN A 137 -27.05 -24.25 -18.75
C GLN A 137 -28.30 -23.96 -17.92
N VAL A 138 -28.12 -23.83 -16.61
CA VAL A 138 -29.20 -23.57 -15.64
C VAL A 138 -29.12 -22.16 -15.06
N HIS A 139 -28.22 -21.32 -15.59
CA HIS A 139 -28.01 -19.97 -15.09
C HIS A 139 -28.92 -18.95 -15.74
N SER A 140 -29.70 -18.26 -14.93
CA SER A 140 -30.57 -17.17 -15.33
C SER A 140 -29.85 -15.83 -15.28
N ALA A 141 -30.11 -14.99 -16.29
CA ALA A 141 -29.67 -13.60 -16.30
C ALA A 141 -30.21 -12.76 -15.12
N LYS A 142 -31.23 -13.26 -14.40
CA LYS A 142 -31.84 -12.58 -13.24
C LYS A 142 -31.38 -13.13 -11.89
N ALA A 143 -30.46 -14.09 -11.86
CA ALA A 143 -29.97 -14.68 -10.63
C ALA A 143 -29.02 -13.74 -9.87
N THR A 144 -29.03 -13.83 -8.54
CA THR A 144 -28.12 -13.06 -7.69
C THR A 144 -26.70 -13.67 -7.78
N ILE A 145 -25.71 -12.85 -8.15
CA ILE A 145 -24.29 -13.22 -8.18
C ILE A 145 -23.64 -12.79 -6.85
N GLU A 146 -22.98 -13.71 -6.13
CA GLU A 146 -22.33 -13.40 -4.84
C GLU A 146 -20.81 -13.20 -4.96
N TYR A 147 -20.10 -14.13 -5.62
CA TYR A 147 -18.62 -14.15 -5.64
C TYR A 147 -18.05 -14.25 -7.05
N ASP A 148 -18.55 -13.40 -7.97
CA ASP A 148 -18.22 -13.30 -9.41
C ASP A 148 -18.54 -14.51 -10.29
N ASP A 149 -18.32 -15.71 -9.75
CA ASP A 149 -18.42 -17.00 -10.44
C ASP A 149 -19.54 -17.85 -9.83
N LEU A 150 -20.07 -17.44 -8.68
CA LEU A 150 -21.04 -18.18 -7.88
C LEU A 150 -22.39 -17.46 -7.83
N THR A 151 -23.44 -18.26 -7.96
CA THR A 151 -24.82 -17.88 -7.63
C THR A 151 -25.35 -18.77 -6.52
N ARG A 152 -26.30 -18.25 -5.75
CA ARG A 152 -26.93 -18.97 -4.66
C ARG A 152 -28.11 -19.78 -5.18
N ILE A 153 -28.21 -21.02 -4.74
CA ILE A 153 -29.31 -21.93 -5.09
C ILE A 153 -30.13 -22.30 -3.86
N GLU A 154 -31.39 -22.65 -4.10
CA GLU A 154 -32.32 -23.11 -3.08
C GLU A 154 -32.99 -24.41 -3.51
N TRP A 155 -32.86 -25.44 -2.68
CA TRP A 155 -33.48 -26.73 -2.88
C TRP A 155 -34.97 -26.66 -2.56
N ARG A 156 -35.81 -27.12 -3.49
CA ARG A 156 -37.26 -27.01 -3.46
C ARG A 156 -37.99 -28.28 -3.09
N GLY A 157 -37.38 -29.42 -3.38
CA GLY A 157 -37.94 -30.71 -3.04
C GLY A 157 -37.23 -31.84 -3.74
N MET A 158 -37.81 -33.02 -3.59
CA MET A 158 -37.33 -34.26 -4.17
C MET A 158 -38.52 -35.13 -4.56
N ASP A 159 -38.39 -35.81 -5.70
CA ASP A 159 -39.25 -36.93 -6.09
C ASP A 159 -38.44 -38.21 -6.25
N LEU A 160 -39.10 -39.35 -6.17
CA LEU A 160 -38.50 -40.66 -6.38
C LEU A 160 -38.99 -41.29 -7.69
N SER A 161 -38.10 -42.04 -8.33
CA SER A 161 -38.36 -42.76 -9.57
C SER A 161 -37.65 -44.11 -9.59
N ASP A 162 -37.91 -44.90 -10.63
CA ASP A 162 -37.19 -46.14 -10.94
C ASP A 162 -35.67 -45.94 -11.09
N LYS A 163 -35.24 -44.74 -11.47
CA LYS A 163 -33.85 -44.34 -11.70
C LYS A 163 -33.19 -43.64 -10.50
N GLY A 164 -33.86 -43.63 -9.35
CA GLY A 164 -33.41 -42.97 -8.12
C GLY A 164 -34.12 -41.63 -7.86
N ALA A 165 -33.52 -40.80 -7.01
CA ALA A 165 -34.08 -39.50 -6.65
C ALA A 165 -33.86 -38.44 -7.76
N LEU A 166 -34.87 -37.58 -7.91
CA LEU A 166 -34.86 -36.34 -8.69
C LEU A 166 -34.92 -35.18 -7.71
N PHE A 167 -33.94 -34.29 -7.78
CA PHE A 167 -33.89 -33.12 -6.92
C PHE A 167 -34.28 -31.87 -7.69
N TYR A 168 -35.11 -31.04 -7.05
CA TYR A 168 -35.56 -29.77 -7.59
C TYR A 168 -34.81 -28.65 -6.89
N LEU A 169 -34.24 -27.75 -7.68
CA LEU A 169 -33.61 -26.54 -7.18
C LEU A 169 -33.93 -25.34 -8.07
N ARG A 170 -33.70 -24.16 -7.52
CA ARG A 170 -33.78 -22.90 -8.26
C ARG A 170 -32.64 -21.98 -7.86
N GLU A 171 -32.27 -21.06 -8.74
CA GLU A 171 -31.43 -19.93 -8.36
C GLU A 171 -32.22 -18.92 -7.52
N CYS A 172 -31.56 -18.29 -6.55
CA CYS A 172 -32.12 -17.17 -5.80
C CYS A 172 -32.07 -15.88 -6.65
N GLY A 173 -33.15 -15.10 -6.60
CA GLY A 173 -33.26 -13.79 -7.25
C GLY A 173 -34.25 -12.88 -6.55
N ASP A 174 -34.21 -11.58 -6.84
CA ASP A 174 -34.82 -10.55 -5.98
C ASP A 174 -36.35 -10.38 -6.11
N VAL A 175 -37.03 -10.90 -7.15
CA VAL A 175 -38.46 -10.52 -7.34
C VAL A 175 -39.40 -11.61 -7.91
N ILE A 176 -38.95 -12.67 -8.57
CA ILE A 176 -39.86 -13.71 -9.13
C ILE A 176 -39.20 -15.09 -9.02
N PRO A 177 -39.91 -16.15 -8.60
CA PRO A 177 -39.36 -17.52 -8.63
C PRO A 177 -38.85 -17.84 -10.04
N LEU A 178 -37.55 -18.11 -10.13
CA LEU A 178 -36.92 -18.61 -11.35
C LEU A 178 -37.35 -20.04 -11.65
N GLU A 179 -37.22 -20.44 -12.91
CA GLU A 179 -37.55 -21.78 -13.40
C GLU A 179 -36.91 -22.84 -12.50
N GLU A 180 -37.75 -23.73 -11.97
CA GLU A 180 -37.28 -24.90 -11.24
C GLU A 180 -36.59 -25.83 -12.23
N PHE A 181 -35.34 -26.17 -11.96
CA PHE A 181 -34.64 -27.17 -12.74
C PHE A 181 -34.36 -28.40 -11.89
N LYS A 182 -34.32 -29.54 -12.59
CA LYS A 182 -34.23 -30.86 -11.97
C LYS A 182 -32.89 -31.49 -12.28
N VAL A 183 -32.27 -32.07 -11.26
CA VAL A 183 -31.05 -32.86 -11.39
C VAL A 183 -31.32 -34.27 -10.87
N THR A 184 -30.82 -35.28 -11.59
CA THR A 184 -30.87 -36.65 -11.08
C THR A 184 -29.84 -36.80 -9.97
N SER A 185 -30.14 -37.65 -9.00
CA SER A 185 -29.18 -38.04 -7.95
C SER A 185 -27.84 -38.45 -8.53
N LYS A 186 -27.83 -39.33 -9.54
CA LYS A 186 -26.60 -39.73 -10.25
C LYS A 186 -25.79 -38.54 -10.79
N PHE A 187 -26.43 -37.62 -11.51
CA PHE A 187 -25.74 -36.45 -12.05
C PHE A 187 -25.20 -35.57 -10.91
N PHE A 188 -25.98 -35.38 -9.86
CA PHE A 188 -25.54 -34.61 -8.72
C PHE A 188 -24.33 -35.27 -8.04
N GLU A 189 -24.35 -36.57 -7.77
CA GLU A 189 -23.20 -37.30 -7.20
C GLU A 189 -21.93 -37.16 -8.04
N GLU A 190 -22.06 -37.23 -9.37
CA GLU A 190 -20.93 -37.16 -10.30
C GLU A 190 -20.37 -35.73 -10.46
N SER A 191 -21.16 -34.70 -10.11
CA SER A 191 -20.83 -33.30 -10.37
C SER A 191 -20.81 -32.40 -9.13
N LYS A 192 -21.20 -32.93 -7.97
CA LYS A 192 -21.02 -32.25 -6.68
C LYS A 192 -19.53 -31.98 -6.48
N ASP A 193 -19.22 -30.81 -5.92
CA ASP A 193 -17.87 -30.25 -5.78
C ASP A 193 -17.25 -29.69 -7.09
N LEU A 194 -17.74 -30.06 -8.27
CA LEU A 194 -17.33 -29.43 -9.54
C LEU A 194 -18.21 -28.23 -9.90
N TYR A 195 -19.53 -28.44 -9.89
CA TYR A 195 -20.53 -27.43 -10.23
C TYR A 195 -21.25 -26.89 -8.99
N PHE A 196 -21.53 -27.78 -8.03
CA PHE A 196 -22.20 -27.42 -6.77
C PHE A 196 -21.15 -27.26 -5.68
N ILE A 197 -21.09 -26.09 -5.07
CA ILE A 197 -20.06 -25.75 -4.08
C ILE A 197 -20.64 -25.87 -2.68
N LYS A 198 -19.95 -26.62 -1.82
CA LYS A 198 -20.30 -26.69 -0.40
C LYS A 198 -20.15 -25.34 0.25
N LYS A 199 -21.02 -25.07 1.22
CA LYS A 199 -20.99 -23.86 2.05
C LYS A 199 -19.62 -23.67 2.72
N ASP A 200 -18.98 -24.75 3.15
CA ASP A 200 -17.70 -24.68 3.87
C ASP A 200 -16.48 -24.55 2.93
N ASP A 201 -16.65 -24.81 1.63
CA ASP A 201 -15.59 -24.76 0.62
C ASP A 201 -15.58 -23.45 -0.20
N ILE A 202 -16.32 -22.43 0.23
CA ILE A 202 -16.43 -21.15 -0.50
C ILE A 202 -15.21 -20.24 -0.34
N GLN A 203 -14.36 -20.50 0.66
CA GLN A 203 -13.28 -19.60 1.07
C GLN A 203 -12.38 -19.13 -0.10
N PRO A 204 -11.96 -19.98 -1.05
CA PRO A 204 -11.15 -19.54 -2.19
C PRO A 204 -11.86 -18.53 -3.11
N TYR A 205 -13.18 -18.63 -3.25
CA TYR A 205 -13.99 -17.70 -4.05
C TYR A 205 -14.13 -16.36 -3.34
N VAL A 206 -14.37 -16.39 -2.02
CA VAL A 206 -14.43 -15.21 -1.17
C VAL A 206 -13.10 -14.44 -1.22
N GLU A 207 -11.97 -15.14 -1.09
CA GLU A 207 -10.64 -14.54 -1.15
C GLU A 207 -10.37 -13.89 -2.50
N LYS A 208 -10.67 -14.59 -3.61
CA LYS A 208 -10.52 -14.05 -4.97
C LYS A 208 -11.39 -12.81 -5.19
N TYR A 209 -12.65 -12.86 -4.75
CA TYR A 209 -13.60 -11.74 -4.84
C TYR A 209 -13.11 -10.52 -4.04
N ASN A 210 -12.71 -10.74 -2.79
CA ASN A 210 -12.18 -9.70 -1.92
C ASN A 210 -10.88 -9.10 -2.47
N ALA A 211 -9.99 -9.92 -3.03
CA ALA A 211 -8.76 -9.45 -3.67
C ALA A 211 -9.06 -8.55 -4.89
N ARG A 212 -10.05 -8.91 -5.71
CA ARG A 212 -10.50 -8.06 -6.83
C ARG A 212 -11.11 -6.76 -6.31
N LEU A 213 -12.03 -6.80 -5.35
CA LEU A 213 -12.62 -5.58 -4.77
C LEU A 213 -11.56 -4.68 -4.14
N ALA A 214 -10.58 -5.25 -3.45
CA ALA A 214 -9.45 -4.49 -2.89
C ALA A 214 -8.61 -3.84 -4.00
N LYS A 215 -8.36 -4.55 -5.11
CA LYS A 215 -7.68 -4.01 -6.29
C LYS A 215 -8.49 -2.89 -6.95
N GLU A 216 -9.77 -3.08 -7.20
CA GLU A 216 -10.66 -2.07 -7.80
C GLU A 216 -10.81 -0.84 -6.90
N LYS A 217 -10.94 -1.05 -5.58
CA LYS A 217 -10.93 0.02 -4.59
C LYS A 217 -9.61 0.79 -4.64
N ARG A 218 -8.46 0.10 -4.73
CA ARG A 218 -7.14 0.72 -4.84
C ARG A 218 -6.97 1.49 -6.15
N GLU A 219 -7.39 0.92 -7.28
CA GLU A 219 -7.39 1.58 -8.59
C GLU A 219 -8.27 2.83 -8.57
N LYS A 220 -9.42 2.76 -7.90
CA LYS A 220 -10.29 3.92 -7.67
C LYS A 220 -9.68 4.95 -6.73
N GLU A 221 -9.04 4.55 -5.63
CA GLU A 221 -8.33 5.46 -4.73
C GLU A 221 -7.14 6.16 -5.42
N ILE A 222 -6.43 5.47 -6.32
CA ILE A 222 -5.42 6.06 -7.20
C ILE A 222 -6.08 7.06 -8.16
N ALA A 223 -7.20 6.70 -8.79
CA ALA A 223 -7.96 7.59 -9.64
C ALA A 223 -8.49 8.82 -8.87
N ASP A 224 -8.96 8.66 -7.64
CA ASP A 224 -9.49 9.72 -6.77
C ASP A 224 -8.38 10.63 -6.22
N SER A 225 -7.20 10.09 -5.92
CA SER A 225 -6.01 10.86 -5.51
C SER A 225 -5.45 11.68 -6.69
N LEU A 226 -5.53 11.14 -7.90
CA LEU A 226 -5.28 11.89 -9.14
C LEU A 226 -6.39 12.92 -9.43
N ALA A 227 -7.64 12.65 -9.03
CA ALA A 227 -8.80 13.52 -9.28
C ALA A 227 -9.01 14.65 -8.25
N ASN A 228 -8.41 14.58 -7.05
CA ASN A 228 -8.61 15.53 -5.95
C ASN A 228 -7.91 16.90 -6.08
N SER A 229 -7.44 17.26 -7.28
CA SER A 229 -7.37 18.64 -7.81
C SER A 229 -7.03 19.79 -6.86
N LYS A 230 -5.99 19.63 -6.03
CA LYS A 230 -5.22 20.75 -5.49
C LYS A 230 -3.74 20.45 -5.66
N VAL A 231 -3.04 21.33 -6.36
CA VAL A 231 -1.58 21.42 -6.24
C VAL A 231 -1.28 21.54 -4.76
N ARG A 232 -0.52 20.59 -4.21
CA ARG A 232 -0.07 20.64 -2.82
C ARG A 232 1.38 21.07 -2.81
N LEU A 233 1.69 21.97 -1.90
CA LEU A 233 3.07 22.37 -1.70
C LEU A 233 3.71 21.38 -0.73
N ALA A 234 4.91 20.93 -1.07
CA ALA A 234 5.73 20.13 -0.18
C ALA A 234 7.10 20.75 -0.05
N ILE A 235 7.78 20.40 1.03
CA ILE A 235 9.17 20.75 1.30
C ILE A 235 9.98 19.48 1.07
N THR A 236 11.08 19.59 0.36
CA THR A 236 12.04 18.50 0.19
C THR A 236 12.78 18.21 1.49
N LEU A 237 12.85 16.93 1.86
CA LEU A 237 13.48 16.51 3.12
C LEU A 237 14.98 16.28 2.98
N ASP A 238 15.43 15.95 1.78
CA ASP A 238 16.83 15.70 1.43
C ASP A 238 17.19 16.33 0.08
N GLU A 239 18.50 16.48 -0.15
CA GLU A 239 19.01 16.95 -1.43
C GLU A 239 18.89 15.84 -2.49
N ALA A 240 18.41 16.19 -3.67
CA ALA A 240 18.25 15.26 -4.78
C ALA A 240 18.77 15.88 -6.08
N THR A 241 19.47 15.09 -6.88
CA THR A 241 19.91 15.49 -8.22
C THR A 241 19.19 14.63 -9.26
N PHE A 242 18.51 15.28 -10.19
CA PHE A 242 17.81 14.67 -11.30
C PHE A 242 18.51 14.99 -12.60
N ILE A 243 18.56 14.03 -13.51
CA ILE A 243 19.16 14.20 -14.83
C ILE A 243 18.04 14.26 -15.85
N ASP A 244 17.97 15.35 -16.61
CA ASP A 244 17.04 15.56 -17.73
C ASP A 244 17.83 15.94 -18.98
N GLY A 245 18.14 14.94 -19.81
CA GLY A 245 19.09 15.08 -20.92
C GLY A 245 20.50 15.46 -20.42
N ASP A 246 21.05 16.54 -20.96
CA ASP A 246 22.37 17.08 -20.57
C ASP A 246 22.32 18.01 -19.35
N ARG A 247 21.13 18.23 -18.77
CA ARG A 247 20.94 19.13 -17.63
C ARG A 247 20.82 18.34 -16.34
N SER A 248 21.58 18.75 -15.33
CA SER A 248 21.41 18.28 -13.96
C SER A 248 20.58 19.29 -13.17
N ILE A 249 19.44 18.87 -12.63
CA ILE A 249 18.57 19.68 -11.79
C ILE A 249 18.84 19.27 -10.35
N LYS A 250 19.28 20.22 -9.52
CA LYS A 250 19.49 20.01 -8.09
C LYS A 250 18.33 20.61 -7.31
N VAL A 251 17.73 19.80 -6.45
CA VAL A 251 16.75 20.24 -5.46
C VAL A 251 17.43 20.10 -4.10
N TYR A 252 17.47 21.18 -3.34
CA TYR A 252 18.10 21.20 -2.02
C TYR A 252 17.06 20.90 -0.94
N LYS A 253 17.53 20.43 0.22
CA LYS A 253 16.68 20.28 1.40
C LYS A 253 16.04 21.62 1.78
N GLY A 254 14.73 21.62 2.03
CA GLY A 254 13.98 22.81 2.40
C GLY A 254 13.36 23.55 1.21
N ASP A 255 13.67 23.16 -0.03
CA ASP A 255 13.05 23.72 -1.22
C ASP A 255 11.56 23.40 -1.25
N THR A 256 10.76 24.40 -1.66
CA THR A 256 9.32 24.21 -1.86
C THR A 256 9.06 23.75 -3.27
N ILE A 257 8.33 22.64 -3.40
CA ILE A 257 7.97 22.02 -4.66
C ILE A 257 6.45 21.92 -4.81
N ALA A 258 5.97 21.98 -6.05
CA ALA A 258 4.56 21.82 -6.37
C ALA A 258 4.26 20.36 -6.71
N VAL A 259 3.56 19.64 -5.83
CA VAL A 259 3.10 18.27 -6.05
C VAL A 259 1.74 18.33 -6.73
N TYR A 260 1.63 17.78 -7.93
CA TYR A 260 0.41 17.88 -8.73
C TYR A 260 -0.11 16.54 -9.25
N SER A 261 0.63 15.44 -9.06
CA SER A 261 0.16 14.09 -9.40
C SER A 261 0.95 12.99 -8.66
N TYR A 262 0.42 11.77 -8.65
CA TYR A 262 1.12 10.54 -8.24
C TYR A 262 1.44 9.69 -9.47
N ARG A 263 2.53 8.92 -9.45
CA ARG A 263 2.85 7.96 -10.52
C ARG A 263 2.32 6.57 -10.16
N ALA A 264 2.00 5.77 -11.19
CA ALA A 264 1.31 4.49 -11.09
C ALA A 264 2.09 3.32 -10.42
N SER A 265 3.34 3.49 -9.99
CA SER A 265 4.10 2.47 -9.27
C SER A 265 4.75 3.04 -8.00
N GLU A 266 4.50 2.35 -6.87
CA GLU A 266 5.04 2.54 -5.51
C GLU A 266 5.40 3.98 -5.12
N ASP A 267 4.48 4.65 -4.41
CA ASP A 267 4.71 5.83 -3.57
C ASP A 267 5.50 7.00 -4.18
N LYS A 268 5.46 7.17 -5.50
CA LYS A 268 6.13 8.28 -6.19
C LYS A 268 5.18 9.41 -6.55
N PHE A 269 5.56 10.62 -6.16
CA PHE A 269 5.00 11.90 -6.52
C PHE A 269 5.60 12.43 -7.82
N VAL A 270 4.75 12.99 -8.67
CA VAL A 270 5.16 13.87 -9.76
C VAL A 270 5.09 15.31 -9.25
N VAL A 271 6.24 15.97 -9.28
CA VAL A 271 6.40 17.31 -8.71
C VAL A 271 6.97 18.24 -9.78
N ARG A 272 6.61 19.52 -9.71
CA ARG A 272 7.14 20.56 -10.58
C ARG A 272 8.08 21.44 -9.78
N PHE A 273 9.26 21.66 -10.35
CA PHE A 273 10.30 22.52 -9.80
C PHE A 273 11.10 23.14 -10.94
N HIS A 274 11.09 24.46 -11.07
CA HIS A 274 11.79 25.22 -12.12
C HIS A 274 11.53 24.67 -13.53
N TYR A 275 10.25 24.51 -13.87
CA TYR A 275 9.71 24.02 -15.13
C TYR A 275 10.00 22.55 -15.44
N SER A 276 10.73 21.84 -14.58
CA SER A 276 11.03 20.43 -14.71
C SER A 276 10.05 19.57 -13.93
N ASN A 277 9.70 18.43 -14.51
CA ASN A 277 8.87 17.42 -13.87
C ASN A 277 9.79 16.39 -13.22
N LEU A 278 9.74 16.30 -11.90
CA LEU A 278 10.60 15.43 -11.10
C LEU A 278 9.78 14.35 -10.41
N LEU A 279 10.46 13.29 -10.01
CA LEU A 279 9.85 12.16 -9.31
C LEU A 279 10.44 12.03 -7.92
N PHE A 280 9.61 12.26 -6.92
CA PHE A 280 9.98 12.10 -5.52
C PHE A 280 9.24 10.90 -4.96
N LYS A 281 9.83 10.15 -4.03
CA LYS A 281 9.06 9.22 -3.22
C LYS A 281 8.34 9.95 -2.11
N SER A 282 7.42 9.25 -1.45
CA SER A 282 6.69 9.79 -0.32
C SER A 282 7.54 10.15 0.88
N GLU A 283 8.64 9.41 1.08
CA GLU A 283 9.64 9.64 2.11
C GLU A 283 10.53 10.87 1.86
N ASP A 284 10.59 11.36 0.62
CA ASP A 284 11.51 12.45 0.23
C ASP A 284 10.90 13.85 0.44
N VAL A 285 9.62 13.94 0.81
CA VAL A 285 8.85 15.19 0.83
C VAL A 285 7.93 15.31 2.04
N GLU A 286 7.82 16.51 2.61
CA GLU A 286 6.87 16.85 3.67
C GLU A 286 5.86 17.88 3.17
N PHE A 287 4.57 17.54 3.15
CA PHE A 287 3.54 18.48 2.71
C PHE A 287 3.34 19.61 3.73
N ILE A 288 3.28 20.85 3.23
CA ILE A 288 3.15 22.08 4.05
C ILE A 288 1.82 22.13 4.83
N ASP A 289 0.80 21.41 4.37
CA ASP A 289 -0.54 21.34 4.98
C ASP A 289 -0.74 20.13 5.91
N THR A 290 0.34 19.43 6.31
CA THR A 290 0.21 18.25 7.18
C THR A 290 -0.30 18.61 8.58
N LYS A 291 -1.45 18.01 8.92
CA LYS A 291 -2.14 18.13 10.20
C LYS A 291 -1.39 17.35 11.29
N LYS A 292 -0.77 18.01 12.26
CA LYS A 292 -0.26 17.35 13.48
C LYS A 292 -1.40 17.08 14.47
N ILE A 293 -1.53 15.84 14.92
CA ILE A 293 -2.41 15.45 16.02
C ILE A 293 -1.66 15.71 17.33
N THR A 294 -2.21 16.53 18.21
CA THR A 294 -1.70 16.68 19.59
C THR A 294 -2.48 15.77 20.54
N THR A 295 -1.83 15.34 21.63
CA THR A 295 -2.28 14.34 22.60
C THR A 295 -3.56 14.69 23.36
N GLU A 296 -4.11 15.90 23.17
CA GLU A 296 -5.31 16.40 23.86
C GLU A 296 -6.53 16.57 22.93
N GLY A 297 -6.48 16.08 21.69
CA GLY A 297 -7.62 16.10 20.77
C GLY A 297 -8.01 17.50 20.26
N LYS A 298 -7.18 18.53 20.50
CA LYS A 298 -7.37 19.89 19.96
C LYS A 298 -6.52 20.11 18.71
N TYR A 299 -7.19 20.39 17.60
CA TYR A 299 -6.56 20.74 16.33
C TYR A 299 -5.97 22.15 16.39
N ILE A 300 -4.65 22.29 16.20
CA ILE A 300 -3.99 23.59 16.01
C ILE A 300 -3.47 23.62 14.57
N TRP A 301 -4.00 24.54 13.77
CA TRP A 301 -3.49 24.84 12.43
C TRP A 301 -2.41 25.92 12.56
N GLU A 302 -1.12 25.56 12.54
CA GLU A 302 -0.07 26.55 12.32
C GLU A 302 0.01 26.88 10.82
N ARG A 303 -0.31 28.13 10.46
CA ARG A 303 -0.10 28.65 9.11
C ARG A 303 1.39 28.97 8.89
N LYS A 304 1.98 28.41 7.83
CA LYS A 304 2.59 29.26 6.80
C LYS A 304 1.56 29.41 5.68
N THR A 305 1.11 30.64 5.47
CA THR A 305 -0.18 30.99 4.85
C THR A 305 -0.24 30.71 3.34
N VAL A 306 -1.24 29.94 2.87
CA VAL A 306 -2.15 30.32 1.76
C VAL A 306 -3.56 29.78 2.04
N LYS A 307 -4.57 30.68 2.04
CA LYS A 307 -6.04 30.42 2.07
C LYS A 307 -6.54 30.33 0.60
N SER A 308 -7.63 29.68 0.20
CA SER A 308 -8.78 29.06 0.89
C SER A 308 -9.55 28.08 -0.01
N SER A 309 -10.36 27.24 0.62
CA SER A 309 -11.24 26.21 0.10
C SER A 309 -12.71 26.64 -0.05
N ALA A 310 -13.05 27.40 -1.10
CA ALA A 310 -14.42 27.50 -1.61
C ALA A 310 -14.30 27.17 -3.11
N ASP A 311 -14.69 26.02 -3.65
CA ASP A 311 -15.92 25.28 -3.44
C ASP A 311 -15.71 23.77 -3.55
N ALA A 312 -15.84 23.04 -2.45
CA ALA A 312 -15.79 21.57 -2.45
C ALA A 312 -17.02 20.92 -3.13
N ASN A 313 -18.06 21.69 -3.45
CA ASN A 313 -19.27 21.19 -4.14
C ASN A 313 -19.36 21.58 -5.63
N PHE A 314 -18.71 22.66 -6.08
CA PHE A 314 -18.60 23.02 -7.51
C PHE A 314 -17.62 22.11 -8.26
N LEU A 315 -16.63 21.56 -7.55
CA LEU A 315 -15.54 20.73 -8.13
C LEU A 315 -15.88 19.24 -8.23
N LYS A 316 -17.02 18.81 -7.68
CA LYS A 316 -17.49 17.41 -7.72
C LYS A 316 -17.94 16.95 -9.11
N THR A 317 -18.07 17.84 -10.09
CA THR A 317 -18.86 17.60 -11.30
C THR A 317 -18.06 17.48 -12.60
N LYS A 318 -16.71 17.43 -12.59
CA LYS A 318 -15.93 17.68 -13.83
C LYS A 318 -14.90 16.66 -14.34
N GLY A 319 -14.68 15.50 -13.70
CA GLY A 319 -13.99 14.36 -14.35
C GLY A 319 -12.65 14.68 -15.07
N GLU A 320 -12.44 14.14 -16.28
CA GLU A 320 -11.20 14.21 -17.08
C GLU A 320 -10.78 15.62 -17.55
N GLU A 321 -11.68 16.61 -17.53
CA GLU A 321 -11.45 17.96 -18.09
C GLU A 321 -10.50 18.85 -17.25
N GLY A 322 -9.81 18.32 -16.23
CA GLY A 322 -9.09 19.09 -15.20
C GLY A 322 -7.55 19.03 -15.21
N ILE A 323 -6.91 18.21 -16.07
CA ILE A 323 -5.44 18.00 -16.04
C ILE A 323 -4.68 19.24 -16.49
N GLU A 324 -5.07 19.84 -17.62
CA GLU A 324 -4.40 21.02 -18.17
C GLU A 324 -4.46 22.20 -17.18
N GLN A 325 -5.60 22.43 -16.55
CA GLN A 325 -5.77 23.51 -15.57
C GLN A 325 -4.91 23.31 -14.31
N ARG A 326 -4.64 22.06 -13.91
CA ARG A 326 -3.72 21.76 -12.81
C ARG A 326 -2.27 21.97 -13.20
N PHE A 327 -1.90 21.60 -14.43
CA PHE A 327 -0.58 21.88 -14.97
C PHE A 327 -0.36 23.38 -15.10
N ASP A 328 -1.32 24.13 -15.64
CA ASP A 328 -1.29 25.59 -15.74
C ASP A 328 -1.17 26.26 -14.37
N ALA A 329 -1.89 25.75 -13.36
CA ALA A 329 -1.75 26.25 -11.98
C ALA A 329 -0.37 25.96 -11.39
N ALA A 330 0.23 24.81 -11.68
CA ALA A 330 1.59 24.48 -11.25
C ALA A 330 2.64 25.32 -12.00
N VAL A 331 2.44 25.60 -13.29
CA VAL A 331 3.26 26.52 -14.10
C VAL A 331 3.20 27.92 -13.53
N ALA A 332 2.00 28.45 -13.26
CA ALA A 332 1.82 29.78 -12.70
C ALA A 332 2.46 29.92 -11.30
N TYR A 333 2.39 28.89 -10.47
CA TYR A 333 3.09 28.88 -9.18
C TYR A 333 4.62 28.95 -9.36
N ASP A 334 5.15 28.14 -10.27
CA ASP A 334 6.58 28.05 -10.52
C ASP A 334 7.14 29.32 -11.19
N GLU A 335 6.34 29.99 -12.04
CA GLU A 335 6.63 31.33 -12.55
C GLU A 335 6.84 32.32 -11.40
N VAL A 336 5.90 32.36 -10.44
CA VAL A 336 5.99 33.26 -9.28
C VAL A 336 7.22 32.94 -8.41
N GLN A 337 7.51 31.66 -8.14
CA GLN A 337 8.68 31.29 -7.36
C GLN A 337 9.99 31.63 -8.09
N THR A 338 10.03 31.41 -9.41
CA THR A 338 11.18 31.75 -10.24
C THR A 338 11.42 33.26 -10.24
N GLU A 339 10.36 34.09 -10.31
CA GLU A 339 10.49 35.55 -10.18
C GLU A 339 11.05 35.98 -8.83
N ILE A 340 10.56 35.37 -7.72
CA ILE A 340 11.08 35.64 -6.38
C ILE A 340 12.56 35.26 -6.28
N TRP A 341 12.93 34.09 -6.80
CA TRP A 341 14.32 33.63 -6.81
C TRP A 341 15.23 34.57 -7.64
N LEU A 342 14.79 34.94 -8.84
CA LEU A 342 15.50 35.90 -9.69
C LEU A 342 15.65 37.28 -9.02
N SER A 343 14.62 37.74 -8.30
CA SER A 343 14.67 38.99 -7.54
C SER A 343 15.70 38.93 -6.41
N LYS A 344 15.75 37.83 -5.65
CA LYS A 344 16.76 37.61 -4.62
C LYS A 344 18.17 37.58 -5.20
N LEU A 345 18.37 36.88 -6.32
CA LEU A 345 19.67 36.79 -6.99
C LEU A 345 20.12 38.16 -7.49
N LYS A 346 19.22 38.94 -8.11
CA LYS A 346 19.50 40.32 -8.53
C LYS A 346 19.90 41.19 -7.33
N SER A 347 19.18 41.09 -6.22
CA SER A 347 19.53 41.82 -4.99
C SER A 347 20.92 41.44 -4.48
N ALA A 348 21.25 40.15 -4.46
CA ALA A 348 22.57 39.67 -4.02
C ALA A 348 23.70 40.18 -4.94
N ILE A 349 23.47 40.19 -6.26
CA ILE A 349 24.40 40.76 -7.24
C ILE A 349 24.55 42.28 -7.02
N ASP A 350 23.46 43.00 -6.77
CA ASP A 350 23.48 44.43 -6.50
C ASP A 350 24.26 44.75 -5.22
N ASP A 351 24.09 43.94 -4.17
CA ASP A 351 24.81 44.10 -2.92
C ASP A 351 26.31 43.79 -3.08
N TYR A 352 26.67 42.73 -3.81
CA TYR A 352 28.04 42.45 -4.20
C TYR A 352 28.66 43.61 -5.01
N ASN A 353 27.93 44.15 -5.99
CA ASN A 353 28.39 45.27 -6.80
C ASN A 353 28.59 46.55 -5.96
N LYS A 354 27.72 46.81 -4.98
CA LYS A 354 27.89 47.91 -4.02
C LYS A 354 29.14 47.70 -3.17
N GLU A 355 29.39 46.48 -2.71
CA GLU A 355 30.57 46.12 -1.92
C GLU A 355 31.85 46.31 -2.73
N VAL A 356 31.91 45.81 -3.96
CA VAL A 356 33.03 46.01 -4.90
C VAL A 356 33.27 47.50 -5.15
N ALA A 357 32.21 48.26 -5.43
CA ALA A 357 32.32 49.70 -5.65
C ALA A 357 32.83 50.44 -4.39
N TYR A 358 32.38 50.04 -3.21
CA TYR A 358 32.87 50.55 -1.93
C TYR A 358 34.36 50.25 -1.74
N LYS A 359 34.77 48.99 -1.91
CA LYS A 359 36.19 48.57 -1.80
C LYS A 359 37.08 49.35 -2.78
N LYS A 360 36.65 49.53 -4.03
CA LYS A 360 37.36 50.39 -5.00
C LYS A 360 37.45 51.86 -4.56
N LYS A 361 36.33 52.47 -4.18
CA LYS A 361 36.25 53.88 -3.82
C LYS A 361 37.17 54.23 -2.64
N TYR A 362 37.21 53.37 -1.63
CA TYR A 362 38.01 53.57 -0.42
C TYR A 362 39.36 52.85 -0.46
N GLN A 363 39.68 52.19 -1.59
CA GLN A 363 40.88 51.39 -1.77
C GLN A 363 41.08 50.38 -0.64
N ILE A 364 40.02 49.67 -0.28
CA ILE A 364 40.08 48.57 0.67
C ILE A 364 40.76 47.40 -0.05
N PHE A 365 41.98 47.06 0.37
CA PHE A 365 42.78 46.01 -0.25
C PHE A 365 43.11 44.86 0.69
N LEU A 366 42.85 45.00 2.00
CA LEU A 366 43.00 43.94 2.99
C LEU A 366 41.61 43.49 3.46
N THR A 367 41.26 42.24 3.19
CA THR A 367 39.96 41.65 3.56
C THR A 367 40.06 40.61 4.66
N GLY A 368 41.28 40.23 5.05
CA GLY A 368 41.55 39.27 6.11
C GLY A 368 43.02 39.32 6.52
N ILE A 369 43.27 39.20 7.81
CA ILE A 369 44.56 39.14 8.48
C ILE A 369 44.39 38.26 9.71
N GLY A 370 45.33 37.35 9.91
CA GLY A 370 45.40 36.65 11.18
C GLY A 370 46.76 36.01 11.38
N TYR A 371 46.95 35.49 12.58
CA TYR A 371 48.07 34.61 12.87
C TYR A 371 47.88 33.31 12.10
N ASP A 372 48.98 32.78 11.59
CA ASP A 372 49.03 31.39 11.12
C ASP A 372 49.92 30.61 12.08
N PHE A 373 49.38 29.56 12.70
CA PHE A 373 50.13 28.70 13.60
C PHE A 373 50.21 27.34 12.93
N ASP A 374 51.42 26.83 12.71
CA ASP A 374 51.57 25.45 12.27
C ASP A 374 50.91 24.54 13.34
N ASN A 375 50.19 23.51 12.91
CA ASN A 375 49.53 22.55 13.79
C ASN A 375 50.52 21.67 14.58
N ASN A 376 51.83 21.90 14.42
CA ASN A 376 52.90 21.25 15.14
C ASN A 376 53.20 21.93 16.48
N GLU A 377 53.49 21.12 17.49
CA GLU A 377 53.57 21.36 18.96
C GLU A 377 54.37 22.57 19.51
N TYR A 378 54.93 23.47 18.69
CA TYR A 378 55.78 24.57 19.14
C TYR A 378 55.03 25.91 19.19
N ARG A 379 54.34 26.15 20.31
CA ARG A 379 53.57 27.39 20.59
C ARG A 379 54.37 28.71 20.55
N SER A 380 55.69 28.64 20.41
CA SER A 380 56.59 29.78 20.43
C SER A 380 56.95 30.33 19.05
N ARG A 381 56.36 29.82 17.97
CA ARG A 381 56.54 30.36 16.62
C ARG A 381 55.20 30.69 16.01
N PHE A 382 55.16 31.77 15.25
CA PHE A 382 53.96 32.16 14.56
C PHE A 382 54.24 32.79 13.20
N GLY A 383 53.35 32.47 12.29
CA GLY A 383 53.19 33.02 10.97
C GLY A 383 52.09 34.07 10.91
N MET A 384 51.82 34.53 9.69
CA MET A 384 50.73 35.46 9.40
C MET A 384 50.12 35.11 8.04
N HIS A 385 48.80 35.19 7.95
CA HIS A 385 48.09 35.17 6.68
C HIS A 385 47.45 36.52 6.36
N PHE A 386 47.27 36.78 5.07
CA PHE A 386 46.70 38.01 4.52
C PHE A 386 45.81 37.68 3.33
N ASP A 387 44.57 38.13 3.37
CA ASP A 387 43.63 38.11 2.24
C ASP A 387 43.60 39.51 1.62
N ILE A 388 43.85 39.54 0.32
CA ILE A 388 43.98 40.76 -0.47
C ILE A 388 42.87 40.82 -1.50
N TYR A 389 42.33 42.02 -1.70
CA TYR A 389 41.46 42.36 -2.81
C TYR A 389 42.12 43.41 -3.70
N ASN A 390 42.19 43.18 -5.01
CA ASN A 390 42.74 44.15 -5.94
C ASN A 390 41.72 45.25 -6.28
N CYS A 391 41.69 46.27 -5.43
CA CYS A 391 40.90 47.47 -5.64
C CYS A 391 41.46 48.43 -6.72
N PHE A 392 42.56 48.09 -7.40
CA PHE A 392 43.22 48.92 -8.41
C PHE A 392 42.81 48.53 -9.82
N SER A 393 42.92 49.46 -10.77
CA SER A 393 42.67 49.18 -12.20
C SER A 393 43.79 48.41 -12.89
N LYS A 394 44.86 48.05 -12.16
CA LYS A 394 46.05 47.39 -12.68
C LYS A 394 46.25 46.03 -12.02
N THR A 395 46.73 45.06 -12.78
CA THR A 395 47.11 43.74 -12.26
C THR A 395 48.30 43.86 -11.32
N ILE A 396 48.14 43.35 -10.09
CA ILE A 396 49.19 43.30 -9.08
C ILE A 396 50.13 42.13 -9.41
N LYS A 397 51.42 42.40 -9.56
CA LYS A 397 52.46 41.38 -9.76
C LYS A 397 53.00 40.85 -8.43
N TYR A 398 53.22 41.74 -7.46
CA TYR A 398 53.71 41.37 -6.13
C TYR A 398 53.06 42.24 -5.05
N VAL A 399 52.90 41.66 -3.87
CA VAL A 399 52.54 42.40 -2.64
C VAL A 399 53.61 42.13 -1.59
N GLU A 400 54.18 43.16 -1.02
CA GLU A 400 55.15 43.07 0.08
C GLU A 400 54.49 43.57 1.36
N PHE A 401 54.45 42.72 2.38
CA PHE A 401 53.93 43.04 3.71
C PHE A 401 55.10 43.17 4.67
N THR A 402 55.21 44.30 5.36
CA THR A 402 56.18 44.47 6.45
C THR A 402 55.43 44.52 7.77
N MET A 403 55.79 43.62 8.67
CA MET A 403 55.21 43.52 9.99
C MET A 403 56.24 43.84 11.06
N THR A 404 55.77 44.41 12.16
CA THR A 404 56.61 44.80 13.31
C THR A 404 55.96 44.28 14.60
N ASN A 405 56.80 43.71 15.46
CA ASN A 405 56.36 43.11 16.72
C ASN A 405 56.35 44.15 17.84
N TYR A 406 55.36 44.03 18.72
CA TYR A 406 55.17 44.91 19.87
C TYR A 406 54.91 44.09 21.13
N ASN A 407 55.39 44.57 22.27
CA ASN A 407 55.05 44.03 23.58
C ASN A 407 53.72 44.60 24.10
N ALA A 408 53.30 44.14 25.29
CA ALA A 408 52.02 44.51 25.91
C ALA A 408 51.87 46.02 26.17
N VAL A 409 52.98 46.72 26.43
CA VAL A 409 52.98 48.18 26.66
C VAL A 409 53.14 48.99 25.37
N GLY A 410 53.28 48.34 24.22
CA GLY A 410 53.31 48.96 22.90
C GLY A 410 54.70 49.38 22.39
N ASP A 411 55.78 48.94 23.04
CA ASP A 411 57.14 49.14 22.55
C ASP A 411 57.49 48.10 21.48
N VAL A 412 58.37 48.47 20.55
CA VAL A 412 58.87 47.54 19.52
C VAL A 412 59.71 46.45 20.18
N GLN A 413 59.31 45.20 19.96
CA GLN A 413 59.94 44.02 20.54
C GLN A 413 60.76 43.26 19.48
N LYS A 414 61.91 42.72 19.90
CA LYS A 414 62.68 41.78 19.07
C LYS A 414 62.25 40.36 19.39
N ASP A 415 62.13 39.56 18.34
CA ASP A 415 62.00 38.11 18.41
C ASP A 415 63.33 37.47 18.89
N ASP A 416 63.33 36.16 19.12
CA ASP A 416 64.52 35.45 19.63
C ASP A 416 65.67 35.33 18.63
N LEU A 417 65.42 35.62 17.36
CA LEU A 417 66.47 35.75 16.34
C LEU A 417 66.98 37.19 16.20
N GLY A 418 66.56 38.10 17.10
CA GLY A 418 67.01 39.49 17.18
C GLY A 418 66.30 40.44 16.21
N ARG A 419 65.19 40.02 15.62
CA ARG A 419 64.45 40.73 14.57
C ARG A 419 63.22 41.40 15.16
N SER A 420 63.07 42.70 14.94
CA SER A 420 61.86 43.43 15.34
C SER A 420 60.82 43.54 14.22
N SER A 421 61.21 43.25 12.98
CA SER A 421 60.34 43.39 11.81
C SER A 421 60.75 42.43 10.70
N ARG A 422 59.76 42.01 9.90
CA ARG A 422 59.96 41.14 8.73
C ARG A 422 59.13 41.61 7.56
N THR A 423 59.71 41.49 6.36
CA THR A 423 59.01 41.71 5.10
C THR A 423 58.83 40.37 4.40
N VAL A 424 57.57 40.03 4.09
CA VAL A 424 57.18 38.85 3.32
C VAL A 424 56.57 39.29 1.99
N LYS A 425 56.66 38.44 0.97
CA LYS A 425 56.29 38.80 -0.40
C LYS A 425 55.32 37.78 -1.00
N GLY A 426 54.11 38.22 -1.26
CA GLY A 426 53.10 37.51 -2.05
C GLY A 426 53.39 37.66 -3.54
N ILE A 427 53.23 36.58 -4.29
CA ILE A 427 53.43 36.54 -5.74
C ILE A 427 52.07 36.47 -6.43
N GLY A 428 51.84 37.40 -7.36
CA GLY A 428 50.68 37.46 -8.26
C GLY A 428 51.09 37.23 -9.72
N PRO A 429 50.12 37.03 -10.61
CA PRO A 429 49.17 38.11 -10.90
C PRO A 429 47.87 38.04 -10.09
N ILE A 430 47.42 39.18 -9.56
CA ILE A 430 46.04 39.38 -9.08
C ILE A 430 45.39 40.40 -10.02
N GLU A 431 44.38 39.98 -10.78
CA GLU A 431 43.69 40.86 -11.73
C GLU A 431 42.85 41.93 -11.02
N PRO A 432 42.49 43.04 -11.68
CA PRO A 432 41.56 44.01 -11.12
C PRO A 432 40.27 43.33 -10.65
N GLU A 433 39.80 43.67 -9.45
CA GLU A 433 38.61 43.08 -8.81
C GLU A 433 38.73 41.62 -8.37
N ASP A 434 39.93 41.05 -8.41
CA ASP A 434 40.21 39.70 -7.95
C ASP A 434 40.82 39.67 -6.53
N GLY A 435 40.82 38.50 -5.91
CA GLY A 435 41.36 38.26 -4.57
C GLY A 435 42.62 37.40 -4.57
N GLY A 436 43.39 37.46 -3.49
CA GLY A 436 44.52 36.56 -3.27
C GLY A 436 44.77 36.33 -1.79
N ARG A 437 44.98 35.07 -1.40
CA ARG A 437 45.38 34.70 -0.05
C ARG A 437 46.85 34.34 -0.02
N TYR A 438 47.57 34.93 0.92
CA TYR A 438 48.97 34.59 1.20
C TYR A 438 49.10 34.15 2.64
N SER A 439 49.82 33.06 2.86
CA SER A 439 50.23 32.67 4.20
C SER A 439 51.70 32.30 4.25
N TRP A 440 52.27 32.53 5.42
CA TRP A 440 53.66 32.25 5.74
C TRP A 440 53.73 31.74 7.17
N ASP A 441 54.27 30.54 7.32
CA ASP A 441 54.54 29.94 8.61
C ASP A 441 55.86 30.48 9.19
N ASP A 442 56.03 30.37 10.52
CA ASP A 442 57.30 30.60 11.22
C ASP A 442 58.01 31.92 10.83
N ILE A 443 57.30 33.04 10.84
CA ILE A 443 57.90 34.34 10.54
C ILE A 443 58.72 34.84 11.74
N PHE A 444 58.16 34.70 12.94
CA PHE A 444 58.69 35.20 14.20
C PHE A 444 58.80 34.09 15.26
N TRP A 445 59.80 34.25 16.13
CA TRP A 445 60.13 33.33 17.23
C TRP A 445 59.97 34.07 18.56
N ASP A 446 59.12 33.54 19.41
CA ASP A 446 58.76 34.07 20.72
C ASP A 446 58.78 32.97 21.80
N ASP A 447 59.92 32.29 21.94
CA ASP A 447 60.20 31.30 23.00
C ASP A 447 60.10 31.91 24.41
N ARG A 448 60.16 33.24 24.52
CA ARG A 448 60.08 33.99 25.78
C ARG A 448 58.74 34.67 26.04
N ASP A 449 57.76 34.51 25.15
CA ASP A 449 56.40 35.07 25.29
C ASP A 449 56.42 36.60 25.57
N VAL A 450 57.25 37.34 24.82
CA VAL A 450 57.43 38.80 24.98
C VAL A 450 56.72 39.60 23.88
N ILE A 451 56.25 38.94 22.81
CA ILE A 451 55.51 39.58 21.72
C ILE A 451 54.02 39.44 21.99
N ASP A 452 53.39 40.56 22.38
CA ASP A 452 51.94 40.65 22.60
C ASP A 452 51.17 40.72 21.29
N LYS A 453 51.68 41.48 20.32
CA LYS A 453 51.03 41.61 19.02
C LYS A 453 51.97 41.97 17.88
N THR A 454 51.57 41.56 16.69
CA THR A 454 52.20 41.94 15.43
C THR A 454 51.33 42.94 14.69
N LYS A 455 51.92 44.07 14.25
CA LYS A 455 51.20 45.05 13.42
C LYS A 455 51.79 45.12 12.03
N LEU A 456 50.92 45.23 11.04
CA LEU A 456 51.30 45.54 9.67
C LEU A 456 51.71 47.01 9.57
N THR A 457 52.97 47.28 9.25
CA THR A 457 53.57 48.62 9.24
C THR A 457 53.85 49.16 7.84
N ASN A 458 53.94 48.29 6.83
CA ASN A 458 54.04 48.69 5.42
C ASN A 458 53.37 47.66 4.51
N VAL A 459 52.63 48.14 3.50
CA VAL A 459 52.13 47.32 2.39
C VAL A 459 52.56 47.97 1.08
N LYS A 460 53.26 47.21 0.23
CA LYS A 460 53.75 47.69 -1.06
C LYS A 460 53.24 46.80 -2.18
N PHE A 461 52.51 47.41 -3.11
CA PHE A 461 52.02 46.81 -4.33
C PHE A 461 52.96 47.12 -5.48
N ILE A 462 53.35 46.10 -6.23
CA ILE A 462 54.14 46.23 -7.47
C ILE A 462 53.27 45.70 -8.60
N PHE A 463 52.94 46.54 -9.57
CA PHE A 463 52.06 46.19 -10.69
C PHE A 463 52.86 45.58 -11.87
N ILE A 464 52.17 44.90 -12.79
CA ILE A 464 52.81 44.29 -13.97
C ILE A 464 53.56 45.32 -14.82
N ASP A 465 53.06 46.55 -14.90
CA ASP A 465 53.67 47.66 -15.64
C ASP A 465 54.89 48.28 -14.94
N GLY A 466 55.31 47.74 -13.79
CA GLY A 466 56.44 48.20 -13.00
C GLY A 466 56.12 49.38 -12.07
N THR A 467 54.90 49.93 -12.09
CA THR A 467 54.51 50.97 -11.14
C THR A 467 54.35 50.42 -9.72
N VAL A 468 54.52 51.27 -8.72
CA VAL A 468 54.54 50.88 -7.30
C VAL A 468 53.60 51.77 -6.50
N LYS A 469 52.86 51.18 -5.56
CA LYS A 469 52.05 51.91 -4.57
C LYS A 469 52.37 51.41 -3.17
N VAL A 470 52.61 52.35 -2.25
CA VAL A 470 53.08 52.04 -0.88
C VAL A 470 52.16 52.67 0.14
N PHE A 471 51.79 51.89 1.16
CA PHE A 471 50.99 52.32 2.29
C PHE A 471 51.79 52.05 3.56
N SER A 472 52.28 53.13 4.20
CA SER A 472 53.10 53.04 5.41
C SER A 472 52.32 53.50 6.65
N GLY A 473 52.60 52.84 7.77
CA GLY A 473 52.01 53.13 9.08
C GLY A 473 50.67 52.43 9.30
N PHE A 474 50.55 51.73 10.43
CA PHE A 474 49.35 50.95 10.78
C PHE A 474 48.07 51.79 10.72
N SER A 475 48.08 53.03 11.23
CA SER A 475 46.91 53.92 11.21
C SER A 475 46.44 54.29 9.80
N ASN A 476 47.35 54.30 8.83
CA ASN A 476 46.99 54.54 7.43
C ASN A 476 46.48 53.26 6.78
N ILE A 477 47.19 52.16 6.95
CA ILE A 477 46.81 50.83 6.42
C ILE A 477 45.43 50.41 6.93
N LYS A 478 45.12 50.67 8.21
CA LYS A 478 43.83 50.34 8.82
C LYS A 478 42.62 50.96 8.11
N LYS A 479 42.79 52.07 7.39
CA LYS A 479 41.72 52.70 6.59
C LYS A 479 41.38 51.91 5.32
N HIS A 480 42.27 50.99 4.94
CA HIS A 480 42.20 50.16 3.74
C HIS A 480 41.91 48.69 4.06
N MET A 481 41.42 48.43 5.27
CA MET A 481 41.01 47.12 5.77
C MET A 481 39.48 47.05 5.85
N THR A 482 38.90 45.87 5.65
CA THR A 482 37.51 45.63 6.05
C THR A 482 37.39 45.67 7.59
N SER A 483 36.19 45.93 8.10
CA SER A 483 35.98 46.04 9.55
C SER A 483 36.25 44.75 10.32
N ASP A 484 36.05 43.63 9.65
CA ASP A 484 36.21 42.24 10.09
C ASP A 484 37.56 41.64 9.69
N ALA A 485 38.50 42.42 9.14
CA ALA A 485 39.76 41.88 8.63
C ALA A 485 40.66 41.24 9.72
N TRP A 486 40.33 41.33 11.01
CA TRP A 486 41.07 40.66 12.11
C TRP A 486 40.20 39.65 12.86
N ASP A 487 38.92 39.52 12.50
CA ASP A 487 37.97 38.56 13.06
C ASP A 487 38.13 37.20 12.37
#